data_AF-A1ZNV1-F1
#
_entry.id   AF-A1ZNV1-F1
#
_cell.length_a   1.000
_cell.length_b   1.000
_cell.length_c   1.000
_cell.angle_alpha   90.00
_cell.angle_beta   90.00
_cell.angle_gamma   90.00
#
_symmetry.space_group_name_H-M   'P 1'
#
loop_
_entity.id
_entity.type
_entity.pdbx_description
1 polymer ?
#
loop_
_entity_poly.entity_id
_entity_poly.type
_entity_poly.pdbx_seq_one_letter_code
_entity_poly.pdbx_strand_id
1 'polypeptide(L)'
;MLGGIFCLSSCSNANKPLNPAREQKILETLQQRSHWWHQEHKWFVNNLKQHPNHPAKAQLPAIEKLLNHTHELVEYIERVKADLVRVIGKNKHPETGLPVHLNKKPEVGRFFKYFESEFHANYSLYYTQLNQQLTVARKPTVANRFGGANGLDNYEAAFGDTALIEALQTLVLLQIKAFEDARLLWKDAGFDHRNFEPAL
;
A
#
# COMPACT_ATOMS: atom_id res chain seq x y z
N MET A 1 8.75 13.08 -9.01
CA MET A 1 9.50 11.88 -9.39
C MET A 1 9.61 11.00 -8.15
N LEU A 2 8.92 9.87 -8.14
CA LEU A 2 9.18 8.75 -7.23
C LEU A 2 9.15 7.52 -8.14
N GLY A 3 10.24 7.37 -8.90
CA GLY A 3 10.52 6.22 -9.72
C GLY A 3 11.48 5.32 -8.97
N GLY A 4 11.14 4.05 -8.89
CA GLY A 4 12.02 2.98 -8.45
C GLY A 4 12.05 2.72 -6.94
N ILE A 5 12.38 1.46 -6.65
CA ILE A 5 12.88 0.90 -5.38
C ILE A 5 11.77 0.22 -4.54
N PHE A 6 11.29 -0.90 -5.06
CA PHE A 6 10.92 -2.08 -4.26
C PHE A 6 12.18 -2.66 -3.59
N CYS A 7 12.80 -1.88 -2.73
CA CYS A 7 14.07 -2.26 -2.13
C CYS A 7 14.18 -1.61 -0.76
N LEU A 8 13.45 -2.17 0.20
CA LEU A 8 13.90 -2.14 1.59
C LEU A 8 15.21 -2.94 1.76
N SER A 9 15.56 -3.79 0.78
CA SER A 9 16.74 -4.66 0.75
C SER A 9 18.02 -4.05 0.13
N SER A 10 17.98 -2.89 -0.54
CA SER A 10 19.17 -2.33 -1.24
C SER A 10 19.88 -1.16 -0.53
N CYS A 11 19.38 -0.66 0.60
CA CYS A 11 20.04 0.44 1.32
C CYS A 11 20.89 0.01 2.54
N SER A 12 21.06 -1.28 2.81
CA SER A 12 22.07 -1.70 3.79
C SER A 12 22.58 -3.09 3.49
N ASN A 13 23.91 -3.24 3.41
CA ASN A 13 24.67 -4.48 3.37
C ASN A 13 23.85 -5.70 3.84
N ALA A 14 23.61 -6.64 2.93
CA ALA A 14 22.80 -7.86 3.11
C ALA A 14 23.22 -8.79 4.27
N ASN A 15 24.25 -8.42 5.05
CA ASN A 15 24.80 -9.17 6.17
C ASN A 15 24.66 -8.47 7.54
N LYS A 16 23.98 -7.32 7.65
CA LYS A 16 23.71 -6.74 8.98
C LYS A 16 22.58 -7.52 9.68
N PRO A 17 22.78 -7.99 10.92
CA PRO A 17 21.70 -8.58 11.69
C PRO A 17 20.58 -7.55 11.88
N LEU A 18 19.33 -7.99 11.70
CA LEU A 18 18.15 -7.16 11.92
C LEU A 18 18.15 -6.64 13.36
N ASN A 19 17.92 -5.33 13.53
CA ASN A 19 17.73 -4.72 14.85
C ASN A 19 16.22 -4.64 15.14
N PRO A 20 15.68 -5.45 16.07
CA PRO A 20 14.23 -5.53 16.30
C PRO A 20 13.57 -4.18 16.61
N ALA A 21 14.21 -3.34 17.44
CA ALA A 21 13.68 -2.03 17.82
C ALA A 21 13.63 -1.06 16.64
N ARG A 22 14.65 -1.07 15.78
CA ARG A 22 14.66 -0.28 14.54
C ARG A 22 13.55 -0.73 13.61
N GLU A 23 13.45 -2.03 13.35
CA GLU A 23 12.49 -2.57 12.38
C GLU A 23 11.04 -2.39 12.83
N GLN A 24 10.79 -2.48 14.13
CA GLN A 24 9.51 -2.11 14.72
C GLN A 24 9.17 -0.63 14.49
N LYS A 25 10.10 0.28 14.80
CA LYS A 25 9.86 1.72 14.60
C LYS A 25 9.56 2.06 13.14
N ILE A 26 10.23 1.39 12.19
CA ILE A 26 9.93 1.51 10.77
C ILE A 26 8.50 1.04 10.48
N LEU A 27 8.12 -0.15 10.95
CA LEU A 27 6.77 -0.69 10.73
C LEU A 27 5.69 0.21 11.33
N GLU A 28 5.88 0.72 12.56
CA GLU A 28 4.96 1.66 13.21
C GLU A 28 4.81 2.95 12.41
N THR A 29 5.93 3.51 11.93
CA THR A 29 5.91 4.72 11.09
C THR A 29 5.13 4.49 9.79
N LEU A 30 5.32 3.33 9.16
CA LEU A 30 4.57 2.96 7.95
C LEU A 30 3.07 2.78 8.25
N GLN A 31 2.73 2.15 9.38
CA GLN A 31 1.33 1.96 9.80
C GLN A 31 0.64 3.31 10.09
N GLN A 32 1.32 4.21 10.79
CA GLN A 32 0.85 5.59 10.99
C GLN A 32 0.63 6.31 9.65
N ARG A 33 1.53 6.11 8.69
CA ARG A 33 1.40 6.70 7.35
C ARG A 33 0.22 6.12 6.57
N SER A 34 -0.01 4.81 6.64
CA SER A 34 -1.18 4.14 6.05
C SER A 34 -2.48 4.64 6.69
N HIS A 35 -2.51 4.79 8.02
CA HIS A 35 -3.65 5.34 8.73
C HIS A 35 -3.94 6.80 8.32
N TRP A 36 -2.91 7.63 8.23
CA TRP A 36 -3.05 9.02 7.78
C TRP A 36 -3.69 9.10 6.38
N TRP A 37 -3.28 8.25 5.44
CA TRP A 37 -3.89 8.20 4.12
C TRP A 37 -5.37 7.85 4.13
N HIS A 38 -5.76 6.90 4.98
CA HIS A 38 -7.16 6.55 5.15
C HIS A 38 -8.01 7.72 5.66
N GLN A 39 -7.47 8.52 6.61
CA GLN A 39 -8.14 9.72 7.09
C GLN A 39 -8.21 10.82 6.02
N GLU A 40 -7.13 11.01 5.28
CA GLU A 40 -7.07 11.98 4.17
C GLU A 40 -8.15 11.70 3.12
N HIS A 41 -8.34 10.43 2.76
CA HIS A 41 -9.35 10.01 1.79
C HIS A 41 -10.78 10.28 2.29
N LYS A 42 -11.06 9.98 3.55
CA LYS A 42 -12.35 10.28 4.19
C LYS A 42 -12.61 11.78 4.24
N TRP A 43 -11.62 12.55 4.65
CA TRP A 43 -11.69 14.01 4.69
C TRP A 43 -12.00 14.57 3.29
N PHE A 44 -11.29 14.13 2.25
CA PHE A 44 -11.49 14.60 0.88
C PHE A 44 -12.92 14.40 0.37
N VAL A 45 -13.47 13.18 0.52
CA VAL A 45 -14.85 12.87 0.10
C VAL A 45 -15.86 13.73 0.86
N ASN A 46 -15.68 13.88 2.17
CA ASN A 46 -16.59 14.68 3.00
C ASN A 46 -16.56 16.16 2.61
N ASN A 47 -15.38 16.71 2.33
CA ASN A 47 -15.25 18.11 1.87
C ASN A 47 -15.92 18.29 0.50
N LEU A 48 -15.66 17.43 -0.48
CA LEU A 48 -16.35 17.51 -1.78
C LEU A 48 -17.87 17.35 -1.65
N LYS A 49 -18.36 16.65 -0.62
CA LYS A 49 -19.80 16.59 -0.33
C LYS A 49 -20.37 17.93 0.13
N GLN A 50 -19.61 18.69 0.92
CA GLN A 50 -20.01 19.97 1.50
C GLN A 50 -19.89 21.15 0.53
N HIS A 51 -19.10 21.05 -0.55
CA HIS A 51 -18.92 22.10 -1.54
C HIS A 51 -19.55 21.72 -2.90
N PRO A 52 -20.87 21.87 -3.09
CA PRO A 52 -21.58 21.40 -4.27
C PRO A 52 -21.16 22.11 -5.57
N ASN A 53 -20.64 23.33 -5.47
CA ASN A 53 -20.22 24.14 -6.62
C ASN A 53 -18.76 23.86 -7.05
N HIS A 54 -18.03 22.99 -6.34
CA HIS A 54 -16.64 22.69 -6.69
C HIS A 54 -16.56 21.88 -7.99
N PRO A 55 -15.68 22.20 -8.96
CA PRO A 55 -15.60 21.50 -10.25
C PRO A 55 -15.40 19.98 -10.13
N ALA A 56 -14.63 19.53 -9.12
CA ALA A 56 -14.44 18.11 -8.81
C ALA A 56 -15.71 17.36 -8.41
N LYS A 57 -16.82 18.04 -8.07
CA LYS A 57 -18.08 17.43 -7.63
C LYS A 57 -18.65 16.48 -8.69
N ALA A 58 -18.53 16.84 -9.97
CA ALA A 58 -18.97 16.00 -11.08
C ALA A 58 -18.24 14.64 -11.15
N GLN A 59 -17.02 14.58 -10.59
CA GLN A 59 -16.19 13.37 -10.55
C GLN A 59 -16.37 12.57 -9.26
N LEU A 60 -17.18 13.05 -8.30
CA LEU A 60 -17.34 12.43 -6.99
C LEU A 60 -17.77 10.94 -7.07
N PRO A 61 -18.71 10.50 -7.94
CA PRO A 61 -19.03 9.09 -8.06
C PRO A 61 -17.86 8.21 -8.50
N ALA A 62 -17.04 8.70 -9.45
CA ALA A 62 -15.84 7.99 -9.92
C ALA A 62 -14.77 7.91 -8.82
N ILE A 63 -14.60 9.00 -8.07
CA ILE A 63 -13.72 9.07 -6.90
C ILE A 63 -14.17 8.07 -5.82
N GLU A 64 -15.43 8.10 -5.40
CA GLU A 64 -15.97 7.20 -4.37
C GLU A 64 -15.84 5.74 -4.80
N LYS A 65 -16.11 5.44 -6.08
CA LYS A 65 -15.92 4.09 -6.63
C LYS A 65 -14.47 3.63 -6.54
N LEU A 66 -13.50 4.47 -6.92
CA LEU A 66 -12.09 4.10 -6.80
C LEU A 66 -11.67 3.92 -5.34
N LEU A 67 -12.14 4.80 -4.45
CA LEU A 67 -11.83 4.71 -3.02
C LEU A 67 -12.32 3.41 -2.42
N ASN A 68 -13.48 2.92 -2.84
CA ASN A 68 -13.97 1.59 -2.46
C ASN A 68 -13.01 0.49 -2.95
N HIS A 69 -12.57 0.53 -4.20
CA HIS A 69 -11.59 -0.43 -4.73
C HIS A 69 -10.23 -0.36 -4.00
N THR A 70 -9.77 0.83 -3.64
CA THR A 70 -8.58 1.01 -2.82
C THR A 70 -8.78 0.43 -1.42
N HIS A 71 -9.93 0.62 -0.80
CA HIS A 71 -10.24 0.02 0.50
C HIS A 71 -10.31 -1.52 0.43
N GLU A 72 -10.94 -2.09 -0.61
CA GLU A 72 -10.98 -3.54 -0.85
C GLU A 72 -9.57 -4.13 -0.93
N LEU A 73 -8.65 -3.49 -1.68
CA LEU A 73 -7.25 -3.92 -1.75
C LEU A 73 -6.54 -3.78 -0.39
N VAL A 74 -6.74 -2.67 0.32
CA VAL A 74 -6.14 -2.45 1.64
C VAL A 74 -6.62 -3.49 2.66
N GLU A 75 -7.90 -3.83 2.65
CA GLU A 75 -8.49 -4.88 3.49
C GLU A 75 -7.93 -6.26 3.14
N TYR A 76 -7.77 -6.57 1.85
CA TYR A 76 -7.05 -7.78 1.42
C TYR A 76 -5.62 -7.81 2.01
N ILE A 77 -4.87 -6.72 1.89
CA ILE A 77 -3.51 -6.65 2.43
C ILE A 77 -3.49 -6.79 3.96
N GLU A 78 -4.46 -6.20 4.68
CA GLU A 78 -4.59 -6.40 6.14
C GLU A 78 -4.85 -7.87 6.50
N ARG A 79 -5.69 -8.57 5.72
CA ARG A 79 -5.90 -10.02 5.91
C ARG A 79 -4.60 -10.80 5.69
N VAL A 80 -3.86 -10.52 4.61
CA VAL A 80 -2.56 -11.16 4.35
C VAL A 80 -1.56 -10.89 5.48
N LYS A 81 -1.49 -9.66 6.01
CA LYS A 81 -0.64 -9.32 7.17
C LYS A 81 -1.05 -10.14 8.40
N ALA A 82 -2.34 -10.20 8.70
CA ALA A 82 -2.86 -10.94 9.84
C ALA A 82 -2.54 -12.45 9.73
N ASP A 83 -2.73 -13.03 8.55
CA ASP A 83 -2.40 -14.43 8.27
C ASP A 83 -0.90 -14.70 8.33
N LEU A 84 -0.07 -13.80 7.82
CA LEU A 84 1.39 -13.91 7.90
C LEU A 84 1.86 -13.98 9.37
N VAL A 85 1.32 -13.09 10.23
CA VAL A 85 1.61 -13.10 11.68
C VAL A 85 1.05 -14.36 12.34
N ARG A 86 -0.16 -14.79 11.98
CA ARG A 86 -0.80 -15.98 12.56
C ARG A 86 -0.05 -17.26 12.24
N VAL A 87 0.42 -17.41 11.00
CA VAL A 87 1.07 -18.63 10.51
C VAL A 87 2.54 -18.70 10.91
N ILE A 88 3.28 -17.60 10.72
CA ILE A 88 4.74 -17.57 10.88
C ILE A 88 5.15 -16.88 12.18
N GLY A 89 4.44 -15.82 12.56
CA GLY A 89 4.74 -14.97 13.70
C GLY A 89 4.30 -15.55 15.06
N LYS A 90 4.52 -16.85 15.27
CA LYS A 90 4.17 -17.52 16.52
C LYS A 90 4.96 -16.92 17.69
N ASN A 91 4.27 -16.70 18.80
CA ASN A 91 4.75 -16.04 20.01
C ASN A 91 5.07 -14.55 19.78
N LYS A 92 4.42 -13.68 20.54
CA LYS A 92 4.64 -12.24 20.50
C LYS A 92 5.58 -11.80 21.61
N HIS A 93 6.47 -10.87 21.30
CA HIS A 93 7.30 -10.20 22.28
C HIS A 93 6.40 -9.30 23.15
N PRO A 94 6.50 -9.37 24.49
CA PRO A 94 5.56 -8.72 25.39
C PRO A 94 5.58 -7.19 25.29
N GLU A 95 6.75 -6.59 25.03
CA GLU A 95 6.90 -5.13 24.96
C GLU A 95 6.49 -4.53 23.61
N THR A 96 6.54 -5.32 22.54
CA THR A 96 6.42 -4.80 21.16
C THR A 96 5.22 -5.36 20.42
N GLY A 97 4.61 -6.45 20.93
CA GLY A 97 3.51 -7.14 20.27
C GLY A 97 3.88 -7.84 18.95
N LEU A 98 5.15 -7.74 18.53
CA LEU A 98 5.67 -8.35 17.30
C LEU A 98 6.08 -9.81 17.52
N PRO A 99 6.14 -10.62 16.46
CA PRO A 99 6.71 -11.96 16.53
C PRO A 99 8.11 -11.99 17.13
N VAL A 100 8.39 -12.94 18.02
CA VAL A 100 9.73 -13.09 18.67
C VAL A 100 10.83 -13.37 17.64
N HIS A 101 10.51 -14.12 16.57
CA HIS A 101 11.46 -14.43 15.50
C HIS A 101 11.12 -13.64 14.23
N LEU A 102 11.86 -12.57 14.00
CA LEU A 102 11.67 -11.69 12.84
C LEU A 102 12.36 -12.21 11.56
N ASN A 103 13.40 -13.02 11.69
CA ASN A 103 14.17 -13.54 10.55
C ASN A 103 13.70 -14.95 10.13
N LYS A 104 12.52 -15.03 9.50
CA LYS A 104 11.87 -16.29 9.08
C LYS A 104 11.77 -16.43 7.55
N LYS A 105 12.87 -16.15 6.84
CA LYS A 105 12.85 -16.02 5.37
C LYS A 105 12.26 -17.24 4.63
N PRO A 106 12.67 -18.50 4.93
CA PRO A 106 12.13 -19.65 4.21
C PRO A 106 10.63 -19.85 4.44
N GLU A 107 10.15 -19.59 5.66
CA GLU A 107 8.72 -19.66 5.97
C GLU A 107 7.94 -18.56 5.24
N VAL A 108 8.47 -17.34 5.17
CA VAL A 108 7.86 -16.21 4.45
C VAL A 108 7.74 -16.54 2.97
N GLY A 109 8.82 -16.98 2.33
CA GLY A 109 8.81 -17.35 0.91
C GLY A 109 7.81 -18.48 0.60
N ARG A 110 7.67 -19.48 1.49
CA ARG A 110 6.65 -20.54 1.34
C ARG A 110 5.22 -20.04 1.52
N PHE A 111 4.98 -19.21 2.53
CA PHE A 111 3.66 -18.63 2.79
C PHE A 111 3.19 -17.87 1.56
N PHE A 112 4.03 -16.97 1.08
CA PHE A 112 3.69 -16.10 -0.02
C PHE A 112 3.54 -16.90 -1.34
N LYS A 113 4.29 -18.01 -1.52
CA LYS A 113 4.17 -18.87 -2.71
C LYS A 113 2.82 -19.58 -2.76
N TYR A 114 2.27 -19.90 -1.59
CA TYR A 114 0.91 -20.43 -1.48
C TYR A 114 -0.15 -19.39 -1.87
N PHE A 115 0.07 -18.11 -1.53
CA PHE A 115 -0.85 -17.00 -1.83
C PHE A 115 -0.63 -16.34 -3.19
N GLU A 116 0.41 -16.73 -3.95
CA GLU A 116 0.85 -16.05 -5.18
C GLU A 116 -0.29 -15.80 -6.16
N SER A 117 -1.10 -16.81 -6.45
CA SER A 117 -2.23 -16.71 -7.39
C SER A 117 -3.31 -15.74 -6.89
N GLU A 118 -3.69 -15.84 -5.61
CA GLU A 118 -4.68 -14.93 -5.02
C GLU A 118 -4.16 -13.49 -4.98
N PHE A 119 -2.89 -13.32 -4.61
CA PHE A 119 -2.24 -12.02 -4.56
C PHE A 119 -2.23 -11.37 -5.95
N HIS A 120 -1.76 -12.11 -6.97
CA HIS A 120 -1.74 -11.61 -8.34
C HIS A 120 -3.14 -11.25 -8.85
N ALA A 121 -4.16 -12.07 -8.54
CA ALA A 121 -5.54 -11.82 -8.94
C ALA A 121 -6.11 -10.53 -8.31
N ASN A 122 -5.90 -10.32 -7.00
CA ASN A 122 -6.39 -9.12 -6.31
C ASN A 122 -5.71 -7.84 -6.81
N TYR A 123 -4.39 -7.87 -7.03
CA TYR A 123 -3.66 -6.71 -7.58
C TYR A 123 -4.04 -6.43 -9.03
N SER A 124 -4.21 -7.47 -9.85
CA SER A 124 -4.63 -7.32 -11.25
C SER A 124 -6.05 -6.75 -11.36
N LEU A 125 -6.95 -7.19 -10.49
CA LEU A 125 -8.30 -6.65 -10.38
C LEU A 125 -8.27 -5.17 -10.01
N TYR A 126 -7.54 -4.82 -8.94
CA TYR A 126 -7.38 -3.42 -8.53
C TYR A 126 -6.80 -2.55 -9.64
N TYR A 127 -5.74 -3.01 -10.31
CA TYR A 127 -5.11 -2.30 -11.43
C TYR A 127 -6.09 -2.07 -12.58
N THR A 128 -6.92 -3.07 -12.90
CA THR A 128 -7.96 -2.96 -13.93
C THR A 128 -9.01 -1.92 -13.55
N GLN A 129 -9.50 -1.97 -12.31
CA GLN A 129 -10.48 -1.01 -11.78
C GLN A 129 -9.92 0.42 -11.76
N LEU A 130 -8.67 0.58 -11.33
CA LEU A 130 -7.96 1.85 -11.34
C LEU A 130 -7.83 2.42 -12.76
N ASN A 131 -7.41 1.61 -13.73
CA ASN A 131 -7.29 2.03 -15.13
C ASN A 131 -8.62 2.41 -15.80
N GLN A 132 -9.74 1.90 -15.32
CA GLN A 132 -11.07 2.32 -15.79
C GLN A 132 -11.42 3.75 -15.34
N GLN A 133 -10.88 4.21 -14.21
CA GLN A 133 -11.16 5.53 -13.66
C GLN A 133 -10.13 6.60 -14.08
N LEU A 134 -8.91 6.19 -14.45
CA LEU A 134 -7.84 7.11 -14.81
C LEU A 134 -7.97 7.70 -16.21
N THR A 135 -7.56 8.96 -16.33
CA THR A 135 -7.34 9.61 -17.62
C THR A 135 -6.22 8.93 -18.41
N VAL A 136 -6.26 9.01 -19.75
CA VAL A 136 -5.26 8.40 -20.65
C VAL A 136 -3.83 8.86 -20.29
N ALA A 137 -3.66 10.12 -19.88
CA ALA A 137 -2.37 10.68 -19.48
C ALA A 137 -1.77 10.03 -18.22
N ARG A 138 -2.59 9.44 -17.33
CA ARG A 138 -2.14 8.84 -16.07
C ARG A 138 -1.88 7.35 -16.17
N LYS A 139 -2.48 6.65 -17.13
CA LYS A 139 -2.31 5.20 -17.32
C LYS A 139 -0.82 4.77 -17.37
N PRO A 140 0.09 5.47 -18.08
CA PRO A 140 1.51 5.10 -18.08
C PRO A 140 2.20 5.23 -16.72
N THR A 141 1.80 6.20 -15.89
CA THR A 141 2.38 6.40 -14.54
C THR A 141 2.05 5.22 -13.63
N VAL A 142 0.85 4.66 -13.77
CA VAL A 142 0.38 3.52 -12.98
C VAL A 142 0.91 2.21 -13.57
N ALA A 143 0.90 2.04 -14.89
CA ALA A 143 1.43 0.85 -15.56
C ALA A 143 2.88 0.52 -15.14
N ASN A 144 3.75 1.54 -15.09
CA ASN A 144 5.15 1.39 -14.67
C ASN A 144 5.34 0.99 -13.20
N ARG A 145 4.30 1.12 -12.36
CA ARG A 145 4.33 0.71 -10.94
C ARG A 145 3.82 -0.72 -10.74
N PHE A 146 2.88 -1.14 -11.57
CA PHE A 146 2.27 -2.46 -11.46
C PHE A 146 3.00 -3.54 -12.25
N GLY A 147 3.65 -3.20 -13.37
CA GLY A 147 4.33 -4.17 -14.23
C GLY A 147 5.85 -4.01 -14.30
N GLY A 148 6.51 -5.09 -14.71
CA GLY A 148 7.95 -5.17 -14.98
C GLY A 148 8.73 -5.86 -13.87
N ALA A 149 10.05 -5.98 -14.01
CA ALA A 149 10.91 -6.67 -13.04
C ALA A 149 10.86 -6.07 -11.62
N ASN A 150 10.39 -4.83 -11.46
CA ASN A 150 10.20 -4.15 -10.19
C ASN A 150 8.72 -3.82 -9.90
N GLY A 151 7.80 -4.45 -10.62
CA GLY A 151 6.36 -4.24 -10.47
C GLY A 151 5.81 -4.93 -9.23
N LEU A 152 4.65 -4.46 -8.79
CA LEU A 152 3.84 -5.06 -7.72
C LEU A 152 3.47 -6.53 -8.00
N ASP A 153 3.47 -6.92 -9.28
CA ASP A 153 3.23 -8.26 -9.77
C ASP A 153 4.45 -9.20 -9.64
N ASN A 154 5.67 -8.67 -9.48
CA ASN A 154 6.88 -9.47 -9.29
C ASN A 154 7.02 -9.91 -7.83
N TYR A 155 6.15 -10.84 -7.48
CA TYR A 155 6.04 -11.52 -6.20
C TYR A 155 7.38 -12.07 -5.66
N GLU A 156 8.17 -12.74 -6.52
CA GLU A 156 9.41 -13.40 -6.10
C GLU A 156 10.46 -12.37 -5.67
N ALA A 157 10.55 -11.25 -6.40
CA ALA A 157 11.42 -10.14 -6.02
C ALA A 157 10.99 -9.47 -4.70
N ALA A 158 9.69 -9.44 -4.40
CA ALA A 158 9.14 -8.78 -3.22
C ALA A 158 9.21 -9.62 -1.93
N PHE A 159 9.06 -10.95 -2.02
CA PHE A 159 8.88 -11.81 -0.84
C PHE A 159 9.74 -13.10 -0.83
N GLY A 160 10.44 -13.44 -1.92
CA GLY A 160 11.14 -14.71 -2.07
C GLY A 160 12.25 -14.98 -1.04
N ASP A 161 13.01 -13.93 -0.67
CA ASP A 161 14.08 -14.00 0.35
C ASP A 161 13.96 -12.89 1.43
N THR A 162 12.74 -12.69 1.93
CA THR A 162 12.43 -11.56 2.82
C THR A 162 12.17 -12.01 4.26
N ALA A 163 12.70 -11.27 5.24
CA ALA A 163 12.40 -11.54 6.65
C ALA A 163 10.92 -11.25 6.97
N LEU A 164 10.39 -11.80 8.07
CA LEU A 164 8.99 -11.60 8.45
C LEU A 164 8.66 -10.12 8.66
N ILE A 165 9.57 -9.38 9.32
CA ILE A 165 9.36 -7.96 9.59
C ILE A 165 9.43 -7.12 8.31
N GLU A 166 10.34 -7.43 7.41
CA GLU A 166 10.48 -6.77 6.11
C GLU A 166 9.25 -7.06 5.24
N ALA A 167 8.72 -8.28 5.25
CA ALA A 167 7.51 -8.62 4.54
C ALA A 167 6.29 -7.84 5.07
N LEU A 168 6.17 -7.68 6.40
CA LEU A 168 5.16 -6.82 7.01
C LEU A 168 5.30 -5.36 6.58
N GLN A 169 6.53 -4.83 6.56
CA GLN A 169 6.82 -3.47 6.09
C GLN A 169 6.45 -3.30 4.61
N THR A 170 6.81 -4.28 3.76
CA THR A 170 6.43 -4.32 2.35
C THR A 170 4.91 -4.29 2.20
N LEU A 171 4.17 -5.15 2.91
CA LEU A 171 2.70 -5.15 2.87
C LEU A 171 2.11 -3.76 3.23
N VAL A 172 2.64 -3.07 4.24
CA VAL A 172 2.15 -1.72 4.58
C VAL A 172 2.53 -0.68 3.50
N LEU A 173 3.72 -0.79 2.90
CA LEU A 173 4.08 0.06 1.76
C LEU A 173 3.12 -0.11 0.58
N LEU A 174 2.64 -1.34 0.34
CA LEU A 174 1.66 -1.60 -0.71
C LEU A 174 0.32 -0.89 -0.44
N GLN A 175 -0.13 -0.84 0.81
CA GLN A 175 -1.33 -0.07 1.20
C GLN A 175 -1.14 1.42 0.92
N ILE A 176 0.02 1.97 1.33
CA ILE A 176 0.37 3.37 1.08
C ILE A 176 0.36 3.67 -0.42
N LYS A 177 0.86 2.74 -1.25
CA LYS A 177 0.87 2.90 -2.71
C LYS A 177 -0.53 2.89 -3.32
N ALA A 178 -1.41 2.00 -2.88
CA ALA A 178 -2.81 2.00 -3.31
C ALA A 178 -3.52 3.34 -3.00
N PHE A 179 -3.21 3.96 -1.87
CA PHE A 179 -3.69 5.31 -1.56
C PHE A 179 -3.05 6.39 -2.44
N GLU A 180 -1.73 6.34 -2.65
CA GLU A 180 -1.01 7.28 -3.54
C GLU A 180 -1.50 7.23 -4.99
N ASP A 181 -1.86 6.05 -5.49
CA ASP A 181 -2.39 5.86 -6.83
C ASP A 181 -3.81 6.43 -6.95
N ALA A 182 -4.65 6.22 -5.93
CA ALA A 182 -5.99 6.84 -5.89
C ALA A 182 -5.93 8.38 -5.81
N ARG A 183 -4.92 8.96 -5.15
CA ARG A 183 -4.70 10.41 -5.15
C ARG A 183 -4.46 11.00 -6.55
N LEU A 184 -4.02 10.21 -7.54
CA LEU A 184 -3.85 10.73 -8.90
C LEU A 184 -5.16 11.28 -9.48
N LEU A 185 -6.31 10.71 -9.11
CA LEU A 185 -7.62 11.25 -9.49
C LEU A 185 -7.92 12.60 -8.85
N TRP A 186 -7.48 12.85 -7.62
CA TRP A 186 -7.73 14.13 -6.96
C TRP A 186 -7.01 15.26 -7.69
N LYS A 187 -5.78 14.98 -8.13
CA LYS A 187 -5.00 15.91 -8.95
C LYS A 187 -5.68 16.17 -10.28
N ASP A 188 -6.22 15.14 -10.92
CA ASP A 188 -6.96 15.28 -12.19
C ASP A 188 -8.29 16.04 -11.99
N ALA A 189 -8.89 15.96 -10.80
CA ALA A 189 -10.05 16.76 -10.41
C ALA A 189 -9.71 18.22 -10.02
N GLY A 190 -8.44 18.63 -10.16
CA GLY A 190 -7.98 19.98 -9.86
C GLY A 190 -7.91 20.31 -8.37
N PHE A 191 -7.93 19.29 -7.50
CA PHE A 191 -7.92 19.46 -6.05
C PHE A 191 -6.50 19.32 -5.49
N ASP A 192 -6.00 20.37 -4.84
CA ASP A 192 -4.78 20.31 -4.03
C ASP A 192 -5.11 20.67 -2.58
N HIS A 193 -4.82 19.74 -1.65
CA HIS A 193 -5.01 19.92 -0.21
C HIS A 193 -4.32 21.17 0.35
N ARG A 194 -3.26 21.70 -0.30
CA ARG A 194 -2.55 22.91 0.18
C ARG A 194 -3.22 24.21 -0.23
N ASN A 195 -4.05 24.17 -1.27
CA ASN A 195 -4.70 25.35 -1.85
C ASN A 195 -6.21 25.36 -1.59
N PHE A 196 -6.71 24.39 -0.82
CA PHE A 196 -8.11 24.33 -0.45
C PHE A 196 -8.36 25.27 0.74
N GLU A 197 -8.82 26.49 0.45
CA GLU A 197 -9.44 27.35 1.45
C GLU A 197 -10.89 26.89 1.64
N PRO A 198 -11.31 26.49 2.85
CA PRO A 198 -12.72 26.26 3.11
C PRO A 198 -13.45 27.59 2.85
N ALA A 199 -14.40 27.58 1.92
CA ALA A 199 -15.26 28.73 1.72
C ALA A 199 -15.98 29.03 3.06
N LEU A 200 -15.67 30.19 3.64
CA LEU A 200 -16.38 30.76 4.78
C LEU A 200 -17.83 31.07 4.42
#